data_AF-X1KK27-F1
#
_entry.id   AF-X1KK27-F1
#
_cell.length_a   1.000
_cell.length_b   1.000
_cell.length_c   1.000
_cell.angle_alpha   90.00
_cell.angle_beta   90.00
_cell.angle_gamma   90.00
#
_symmetry.space_group_name_H-M   'P 1'
#
loop_
_entity.id
_entity.type
_entity.pdbx_description
1 polymer ?
#
loop_
_entity_poly.entity_id
_entity_poly.type
_entity_poly.pdbx_seq_one_letter_code
_entity_poly.pdbx_strand_id
1 'polypeptide(L)'
;FLAGKYDSSRIYLKRVGLPYKEDVEKIMGLGYAYEFRFHQAGEYIELPDKAPKYKKPVLGAIYALFPGGGHFYCGRIGDGIFSFLVISTSALLSHYYYNREEDIKFSVSLGAAILFYAANIYGGINAVQNYNYYQNEHYLQRILEHAE
;
A
#
# COMPACT_ATOMS: atom_id res chain seq x y z
N PHE A 1 -20.36 -16.60 7.60
CA PHE A 1 -19.66 -16.04 6.42
C PHE A 1 -20.28 -14.75 5.90
N LEU A 2 -21.61 -14.63 5.75
CA LEU A 2 -22.31 -13.49 5.09
C LEU A 2 -22.17 -12.07 5.70
N ALA A 3 -21.38 -11.86 6.76
CA ALA A 3 -21.32 -10.57 7.47
C ALA A 3 -19.90 -10.01 7.68
N GLY A 4 -18.86 -10.58 7.05
CA GLY A 4 -17.46 -10.13 7.22
C GLY A 4 -16.88 -10.35 8.63
N LYS A 5 -17.64 -10.97 9.54
CA LYS A 5 -17.22 -11.33 10.91
C LYS A 5 -16.75 -12.78 10.94
N TYR A 6 -15.49 -13.01 10.60
CA TYR A 6 -14.91 -14.35 10.50
C TYR A 6 -14.62 -14.99 11.87
N ASP A 7 -14.34 -14.20 12.90
CA ASP A 7 -14.02 -14.69 14.26
C ASP A 7 -15.11 -15.56 14.88
N SER A 8 -16.36 -15.09 14.90
CA SER A 8 -17.48 -15.86 15.45
C SER A 8 -17.68 -17.17 14.67
N SER A 9 -17.54 -17.12 13.34
CA SER A 9 -17.68 -18.30 12.48
C SER A 9 -16.61 -19.36 12.79
N ARG A 10 -15.36 -18.96 13.01
CA ARG A 10 -14.25 -19.85 13.39
C ARG A 10 -14.49 -20.58 14.71
N ILE A 11 -15.06 -19.89 15.72
CA ILE A 11 -15.35 -20.48 17.04
C ILE A 11 -16.41 -21.61 16.93
N TYR A 12 -17.45 -21.41 16.12
CA TYR A 12 -18.47 -22.44 15.91
C TYR A 12 -17.92 -23.64 15.15
N LEU A 13 -17.12 -23.40 14.10
CA LEU A 13 -16.54 -24.48 13.29
C LEU A 13 -15.61 -25.39 14.11
N LYS A 14 -14.79 -24.84 15.02
CA LYS A 14 -13.96 -25.64 15.94
C LYS A 14 -14.76 -26.60 16.83
N ARG A 15 -16.03 -26.31 17.11
CA ARG A 15 -16.88 -27.12 18.01
C ARG A 15 -17.58 -28.29 17.30
N VAL A 16 -17.76 -28.22 15.98
CA VAL A 16 -18.59 -29.17 15.20
C VAL A 16 -17.74 -30.21 14.42
N GLY A 17 -16.41 -30.02 14.34
CA GLY A 17 -15.51 -30.63 13.35
C GLY A 17 -15.18 -32.13 13.42
N LEU A 18 -16.05 -33.01 13.95
CA LEU A 18 -15.75 -34.45 14.00
C LEU A 18 -16.03 -35.22 12.69
N PRO A 19 -17.05 -34.87 11.87
CA PRO A 19 -17.25 -35.50 10.55
C PRO A 19 -16.80 -34.65 9.33
N TYR A 20 -16.47 -33.36 9.52
CA TYR A 20 -16.16 -32.40 8.43
C TYR A 20 -14.82 -31.67 8.66
N LYS A 21 -13.84 -32.36 9.25
CA LYS A 21 -12.59 -31.73 9.70
C LYS A 21 -11.85 -31.01 8.57
N GLU A 22 -11.73 -31.64 7.40
CA GLU A 22 -11.05 -31.06 6.23
C GLU A 22 -11.75 -29.80 5.71
N ASP A 23 -13.08 -29.83 5.56
CA ASP A 23 -13.85 -28.65 5.13
C ASP A 23 -13.73 -27.49 6.12
N VAL A 24 -13.74 -27.80 7.43
CA VAL A 24 -13.57 -26.82 8.51
C VAL A 24 -12.19 -26.18 8.44
N GLU A 25 -11.13 -26.96 8.27
CA GLU A 25 -9.75 -26.48 8.14
C GLU A 25 -9.60 -25.59 6.90
N LYS A 26 -10.14 -26.03 5.75
CA LYS A 26 -10.14 -25.22 4.51
C LYS A 26 -10.84 -23.87 4.70
N ILE A 27 -12.03 -23.86 5.29
CA ILE A 27 -12.79 -22.63 5.55
C ILE A 27 -12.05 -21.69 6.51
N MET A 28 -11.42 -22.25 7.56
CA MET A 28 -10.64 -21.45 8.51
C MET A 28 -9.40 -20.85 7.86
N GLY A 29 -8.66 -21.64 7.09
CA GLY A 29 -7.48 -21.18 6.35
C GLY A 29 -7.81 -20.06 5.37
N LEU A 30 -8.86 -20.24 4.56
CA LEU A 30 -9.35 -19.20 3.66
C LEU A 30 -9.80 -17.95 4.44
N GLY A 31 -10.50 -18.11 5.56
CA GLY A 31 -10.90 -16.99 6.42
C GLY A 31 -9.71 -16.16 6.93
N TYR A 32 -8.61 -16.81 7.33
CA TYR A 32 -7.37 -16.10 7.70
C TYR A 32 -6.69 -15.44 6.49
N ALA A 33 -6.74 -16.08 5.31
CA ALA A 33 -6.18 -15.51 4.09
C ALA A 33 -6.92 -14.23 3.66
N TYR A 34 -8.26 -14.20 3.75
CA TYR A 34 -9.08 -12.99 3.50
C TYR A 34 -8.78 -11.83 4.46
N GLU A 35 -8.27 -12.12 5.65
CA GLU A 35 -7.81 -11.12 6.62
C GLU A 35 -6.33 -10.73 6.43
N PHE A 36 -5.68 -11.22 5.36
CA PHE A 36 -4.24 -11.10 5.11
C PHE A 36 -3.34 -11.65 6.23
N ARG A 37 -3.87 -12.56 7.04
CA ARG A 37 -3.14 -13.26 8.10
C ARG A 37 -2.55 -14.56 7.57
N PHE A 38 -1.70 -14.44 6.55
CA PHE A 38 -1.18 -15.60 5.80
C PHE A 38 -0.43 -16.60 6.68
N HIS A 39 0.31 -16.16 7.70
CA HIS A 39 0.94 -17.09 8.64
C HIS A 39 -0.08 -18.00 9.34
N GLN A 40 -1.24 -17.45 9.75
CA GLN A 40 -2.30 -18.25 10.39
C GLN A 40 -3.04 -19.12 9.37
N ALA A 41 -3.21 -18.63 8.13
CA ALA A 41 -3.79 -19.42 7.06
C ALA A 41 -2.97 -20.68 6.78
N GLY A 42 -1.63 -20.57 6.80
CA GLY A 42 -0.70 -21.68 6.57
C GLY A 42 -0.75 -22.81 7.60
N GLU A 43 -1.39 -22.60 8.75
CA GLU A 43 -1.64 -23.67 9.73
C GLU A 43 -2.77 -24.62 9.30
N TYR A 44 -3.60 -24.21 8.33
CA TYR A 44 -4.79 -24.94 7.91
C TYR A 44 -4.80 -25.30 6.41
N ILE A 45 -4.16 -24.50 5.57
CA ILE A 45 -4.10 -24.71 4.12
C ILE A 45 -2.67 -24.58 3.61
N GLU A 46 -2.36 -25.30 2.53
CA GLU A 46 -1.12 -25.11 1.80
C GLU A 46 -1.11 -23.73 1.13
N LEU A 47 0.03 -23.03 1.24
CA LEU A 47 0.19 -21.70 0.70
C LEU A 47 1.20 -21.70 -0.44
N PRO A 48 1.05 -20.82 -1.45
CA PRO A 48 2.04 -20.68 -2.50
C PRO A 48 3.42 -20.28 -1.93
N ASP A 49 4.48 -20.92 -2.41
CA ASP A 49 5.88 -20.75 -1.93
C ASP A 49 6.36 -19.29 -1.87
N LYS A 50 5.86 -18.45 -2.80
CA LYS A 50 6.29 -17.06 -2.95
C LYS A 50 5.42 -16.12 -2.13
N ALA A 51 5.77 -15.95 -0.86
CA ALA A 51 5.16 -14.97 0.03
C ALA A 51 5.23 -13.52 -0.51
N PRO A 52 4.27 -12.64 -0.14
CA PRO A 52 4.26 -11.25 -0.57
C PRO A 52 5.48 -10.49 -0.04
N LYS A 53 6.08 -9.66 -0.91
CA LYS A 53 7.25 -8.85 -0.56
C LYS A 53 6.82 -7.44 -0.17
N TYR A 54 7.00 -7.10 1.10
CA TYR A 54 6.65 -5.78 1.61
C TYR A 54 7.78 -4.77 1.50
N LYS A 55 7.39 -3.52 1.32
CA LYS A 55 8.25 -2.34 1.38
C LYS A 55 7.96 -1.55 2.66
N LYS A 56 8.97 -0.86 3.20
CA LYS A 56 8.82 -0.10 4.46
C LYS A 56 8.26 1.31 4.16
N PRO A 57 7.12 1.71 4.72
CA PRO A 57 6.56 3.05 4.47
C PRO A 57 7.49 4.20 4.88
N VAL A 58 8.25 4.00 5.96
CA VAL A 58 9.26 4.98 6.43
C VAL A 58 10.35 5.22 5.39
N LEU A 59 10.78 4.17 4.67
CA LEU A 59 11.73 4.34 3.56
C LEU A 59 11.09 5.13 2.40
N GLY A 60 9.79 4.93 2.15
CA GLY A 60 9.03 5.76 1.20
C GLY A 60 9.09 7.25 1.55
N ALA A 61 8.93 7.60 2.83
CA ALA A 61 9.08 8.98 3.30
C ALA A 61 10.49 9.54 3.08
N ILE A 62 11.51 8.76 3.45
CA ILE A 62 12.92 9.16 3.30
C ILE A 62 13.26 9.40 1.83
N TYR A 63 12.85 8.50 0.94
CA TYR A 63 13.08 8.68 -0.49
C TYR A 63 12.28 9.83 -1.07
N ALA A 64 11.10 10.15 -0.53
CA ALA A 64 10.30 11.29 -0.96
C ALA A 64 10.92 12.67 -0.63
N LEU A 65 12.01 12.73 0.13
CA LEU A 65 12.82 13.96 0.26
C LEU A 65 13.39 14.40 -1.10
N PHE A 66 13.71 13.43 -1.96
CA PHE A 66 13.86 13.72 -3.37
C PHE A 66 12.46 13.73 -4.02
N PRO A 67 12.03 14.81 -4.68
CA PRO A 67 10.72 14.89 -5.33
C PRO A 67 10.44 13.65 -6.20
N GLY A 68 9.38 12.90 -5.87
CA GLY A 68 9.01 11.66 -6.56
C GLY A 68 9.67 10.37 -6.05
N GLY A 69 10.71 10.45 -5.20
CA GLY A 69 11.49 9.28 -4.78
C GLY A 69 10.71 8.20 -4.04
N GLY A 70 9.75 8.58 -3.19
CA GLY A 70 8.87 7.62 -2.50
C GLY A 70 8.00 6.80 -3.47
N HIS A 71 7.56 7.41 -4.58
CA HIS A 71 6.80 6.74 -5.64
C HIS A 71 7.69 5.82 -6.48
N PHE A 72 8.91 6.26 -6.81
CA PHE A 72 9.90 5.40 -7.49
C PHE A 72 10.25 4.17 -6.67
N TYR A 73 10.39 4.31 -5.35
CA TYR A 73 10.70 3.19 -4.46
C TYR A 73 9.67 2.05 -4.54
N CYS A 74 8.39 2.36 -4.73
CA CYS A 74 7.33 1.37 -4.90
C CYS A 74 6.97 1.05 -6.36
N GLY A 75 7.78 1.51 -7.33
CA GLY A 75 7.59 1.24 -8.76
C GLY A 75 6.53 2.09 -9.46
N ARG A 76 6.00 3.12 -8.80
CA ARG A 76 5.01 4.05 -9.38
C ARG A 76 5.74 5.16 -10.14
N ILE A 77 6.33 4.80 -11.28
CA ILE A 77 7.21 5.69 -12.05
C ILE A 77 6.48 6.95 -12.54
N GLY A 78 5.25 6.81 -13.05
CA GLY A 78 4.46 7.95 -13.52
C GLY A 78 4.23 9.01 -12.44
N ASP A 79 3.85 8.59 -11.24
CA ASP A 79 3.63 9.49 -10.11
C ASP A 79 4.94 10.14 -9.64
N GLY A 80 6.05 9.39 -9.67
CA GLY A 80 7.35 9.93 -9.33
C GLY A 80 7.79 11.05 -10.28
N ILE A 81 7.64 10.84 -11.59
CA ILE A 81 7.95 11.85 -12.61
C ILE A 81 7.02 13.06 -12.45
N PHE A 82 5.72 12.85 -12.24
CA PHE A 82 4.77 13.93 -12.05
C PHE A 82 5.13 14.80 -10.84
N SER A 83 5.37 14.18 -9.68
CA SER A 83 5.81 14.89 -8.47
C SER A 83 7.09 15.68 -8.70
N PHE A 84 8.08 15.08 -9.36
CA PHE A 84 9.33 15.76 -9.69
C PHE A 84 9.10 17.01 -10.54
N LEU A 85 8.33 16.90 -11.62
CA LEU A 85 8.06 18.01 -12.54
C LEU A 85 7.26 19.13 -11.88
N VAL A 86 6.20 18.79 -11.15
CA VAL A 86 5.34 19.78 -10.49
C VAL A 86 6.13 20.56 -9.44
N ILE A 87 6.82 19.85 -8.54
CA ILE A 87 7.59 20.49 -7.46
C ILE A 87 8.74 21.32 -8.02
N SER A 88 9.52 20.76 -8.97
CA SER A 88 10.66 21.47 -9.56
C SER A 88 10.21 22.71 -10.33
N THR A 89 9.12 22.62 -11.09
CA THR A 89 8.58 23.77 -11.83
C THR A 89 8.07 24.86 -10.88
N SER A 90 7.33 24.50 -9.82
CA SER A 90 6.88 25.48 -8.82
C SER A 90 8.05 26.17 -8.12
N ALA A 91 9.08 25.41 -7.75
CA ALA A 91 10.28 25.97 -7.13
C ALA A 91 11.06 26.88 -8.08
N LEU A 92 11.23 26.49 -9.35
CA LEU A 92 11.89 27.31 -10.37
C LEU A 92 11.10 28.60 -10.67
N LEU A 93 9.77 28.53 -10.76
CA LEU A 93 8.92 29.70 -10.93
C LEU A 93 9.03 30.65 -9.74
N SER A 94 9.04 30.11 -8.52
CA SER A 94 9.26 30.90 -7.31
C SER A 94 10.58 31.65 -7.37
N HIS A 95 11.68 30.96 -7.68
CA HIS A 95 12.98 31.61 -7.82
C HIS A 95 13.00 32.66 -8.95
N TYR A 96 12.35 32.39 -10.07
CA TYR A 96 12.24 33.31 -11.20
C TYR A 96 11.50 34.61 -10.86
N TYR A 97 10.39 34.51 -10.11
CA TYR A 97 9.60 35.67 -9.70
C TYR A 97 10.27 36.45 -8.57
N TYR A 98 10.99 35.77 -7.68
CA TYR A 98 11.80 36.42 -6.66
C TYR A 98 12.84 37.36 -7.27
N ASN A 99 13.57 36.90 -8.30
CA ASN A 99 14.58 37.70 -9.00
C ASN A 99 14.00 38.88 -9.80
N ARG A 100 12.68 38.95 -9.99
CA ARG A 100 11.96 40.03 -10.69
C ARG A 100 11.19 40.95 -9.76
N GLU A 101 11.30 40.75 -8.44
CA GLU A 101 10.56 41.54 -7.45
C GLU A 101 9.03 41.46 -7.65
N GLU A 102 8.55 40.34 -8.19
CA GLU A 102 7.11 40.08 -8.39
C GLU A 102 6.52 39.35 -7.16
N ASP A 103 6.44 40.06 -6.03
CA ASP A 103 6.16 39.50 -4.69
C ASP A 103 4.93 38.59 -4.61
N ILE A 104 3.84 38.98 -5.27
CA ILE A 104 2.59 38.19 -5.28
C ILE A 104 2.82 36.85 -5.99
N LYS A 105 3.44 36.87 -7.18
CA LYS A 105 3.68 35.65 -7.96
C LYS A 105 4.72 34.76 -7.30
N PHE A 106 5.74 35.35 -6.68
CA PHE A 106 6.70 34.66 -5.83
C PHE A 106 6.00 33.92 -4.69
N SER A 107 5.17 34.63 -3.92
CA SER A 107 4.49 34.05 -2.76
C SER A 107 3.57 32.89 -3.13
N VAL A 108 2.79 33.04 -4.22
CA VAL A 108 1.90 31.99 -4.72
C VAL A 108 2.68 30.76 -5.17
N SER A 109 3.74 30.94 -5.97
CA SER A 109 4.54 29.83 -6.48
C SER A 109 5.36 29.14 -5.38
N LEU A 110 5.88 29.89 -4.40
CA LEU A 110 6.55 29.32 -3.23
C LEU A 110 5.58 28.50 -2.38
N GLY A 111 4.38 29.05 -2.12
CA GLY A 111 3.33 28.35 -1.38
C GLY A 111 2.92 27.05 -2.08
N ALA A 112 2.79 27.08 -3.41
CA ALA A 112 2.53 25.87 -4.20
C ALA A 112 3.67 24.85 -4.08
N ALA A 113 4.94 25.28 -4.18
CA ALA A 113 6.10 24.40 -4.05
C ALA A 113 6.12 23.70 -2.68
N ILE A 114 5.90 24.44 -1.59
CA ILE A 114 5.85 23.90 -0.23
C ILE A 114 4.70 22.91 -0.08
N LEU A 115 3.49 23.29 -0.54
CA LEU A 115 2.31 22.44 -0.45
C LEU A 115 2.51 21.13 -1.22
N PHE A 116 2.98 21.20 -2.46
CA PHE A 116 3.22 20.01 -3.28
C PHE A 116 4.36 19.15 -2.72
N TYR A 117 5.39 19.75 -2.14
CA TYR A 117 6.47 19.00 -1.50
C TYR A 117 5.98 18.21 -0.27
N ALA A 118 5.18 18.85 0.60
CA ALA A 118 4.56 18.17 1.73
C ALA A 118 3.60 17.04 1.27
N ALA A 119 2.79 17.31 0.24
CA ALA A 119 1.89 16.33 -0.35
C ALA A 119 2.65 15.14 -0.95
N ASN A 120 3.81 15.35 -1.57
CA ASN A 120 4.66 14.29 -2.11
C ASN A 120 5.24 13.38 -1.01
N ILE A 121 5.64 13.91 0.15
CA ILE A 121 6.12 13.06 1.25
C ILE A 121 4.99 12.18 1.78
N TYR A 122 3.83 12.77 2.04
CA TYR A 122 2.64 12.04 2.46
C TYR A 122 2.20 11.00 1.41
N GLY A 123 2.19 11.41 0.14
CA GLY A 123 1.88 10.56 -1.00
C GLY A 123 2.85 9.40 -1.15
N GLY A 124 4.14 9.60 -0.90
CA GLY A 124 5.17 8.55 -0.92
C GLY A 124 4.94 7.47 0.14
N ILE A 125 4.52 7.85 1.36
CA ILE A 125 4.16 6.89 2.42
C ILE A 125 2.95 6.06 1.99
N ASN A 126 1.89 6.73 1.55
CA ASN A 126 0.65 6.07 1.13
C ASN A 126 0.86 5.17 -0.09
N ALA A 127 1.73 5.58 -1.02
CA ALA A 127 2.09 4.77 -2.18
C ALA A 127 2.70 3.42 -1.78
N VAL A 128 3.56 3.40 -0.75
CA VAL A 128 4.14 2.16 -0.21
C VAL A 128 3.10 1.31 0.52
N GLN A 129 2.20 1.93 1.29
CA GLN A 129 1.10 1.20 1.95
C GLN A 129 0.18 0.54 0.92
N ASN A 130 -0.20 1.27 -0.13
CA ASN A 130 -0.99 0.75 -1.23
C ASN A 130 -0.26 -0.38 -1.99
N TYR A 131 1.06 -0.26 -2.17
CA TYR A 131 1.86 -1.33 -2.75
C TYR A 131 1.78 -2.61 -1.90
N ASN A 132 1.96 -2.50 -0.58
CA ASN A 132 1.87 -3.66 0.31
C ASN A 132 0.47 -4.29 0.32
N TYR A 133 -0.57 -3.46 0.33
CA TYR A 133 -1.96 -3.92 0.22
C TYR A 133 -2.19 -4.68 -1.10
N TYR A 134 -1.71 -4.15 -2.21
CA TYR A 134 -1.81 -4.81 -3.52
C TYR A 134 -1.05 -6.15 -3.55
N GLN A 135 0.11 -6.25 -2.89
CA GLN A 135 0.82 -7.53 -2.74
C GLN A 135 -0.01 -8.56 -1.96
N ASN A 136 -0.77 -8.13 -0.95
CA ASN A 136 -1.66 -9.01 -0.20
C ASN A 136 -2.81 -9.53 -1.07
N GLU A 137 -3.48 -8.63 -1.79
CA GLU A 137 -4.58 -9.00 -2.70
C GLU A 137 -4.12 -9.99 -3.77
N HIS A 138 -2.97 -9.71 -4.40
CA HIS A 138 -2.41 -10.60 -5.40
C HIS A 138 -2.01 -11.96 -4.81
N TYR A 139 -1.50 -12.01 -3.59
CA TYR A 139 -1.19 -13.28 -2.92
C TYR A 139 -2.47 -14.06 -2.56
N LEU A 140 -3.51 -13.36 -2.07
CA LEU A 140 -4.82 -13.95 -1.81
C LEU A 140 -5.43 -14.55 -3.08
N GLN A 141 -5.41 -13.83 -4.21
CA GLN A 141 -5.88 -14.35 -5.49
C GLN A 141 -5.19 -15.66 -5.87
N ARG A 142 -3.86 -15.72 -5.72
CA ARG A 142 -3.11 -16.96 -5.98
C ARG A 142 -3.49 -18.10 -5.04
N ILE A 143 -3.79 -17.83 -3.77
CA ILE A 143 -4.29 -18.86 -2.84
C ILE A 143 -5.65 -19.38 -3.32
N LEU A 144 -6.55 -18.49 -3.74
CA LEU A 144 -7.88 -18.88 -4.23
C LEU A 144 -7.79 -19.71 -5.51
N GLU A 145 -6.93 -19.35 -6.45
CA GLU A 145 -6.66 -20.12 -7.67
C GLU A 145 -6.09 -21.53 -7.41
N HIS A 146 -5.36 -21.74 -6.31
CA HIS A 146 -4.85 -23.07 -5.93
C HIS A 146 -5.87 -23.89 -5.13
N ALA A 147 -6.90 -23.25 -4.58
CA ALA A 147 -7.89 -23.88 -3.71
C ALA A 147 -9.13 -24.39 -4.48
N GLU A 148 -9.32 -23.94 -5.73
CA GLU A 148 -10.28 -24.47 -6.71
C GLU A 148 -9.76 -25.76 -7.36
#